data_AF-A0A1N7H2A7-F1
#
_entry.id   AF-A0A1N7H2A7-F1
#
_cell.length_a   1.000
_cell.length_b   1.000
_cell.length_c   1.000
_cell.angle_alpha   90.00
_cell.angle_beta   90.00
_cell.angle_gamma   90.00
#
_symmetry.space_group_name_H-M   'P 1'
#
loop_
_entity.id
_entity.type
_entity.pdbx_description
1 polymer ?
#
loop_
_entity_poly.entity_id
_entity_poly.type
_entity_poly.pdbx_seq_one_letter_code
_entity_poly.pdbx_strand_id
1 'polypeptide(L)'
;MYRGGDLLETLHGSMPEWLLLLAALVTRLGDVWIVISITVIASWLLTWRRSTSGSNTPQQAETGPPEATPAIWMVSVVVGGLAVMTTLKYVFVLPRPALVAATPAVLPPALESSYVSTVTIGGYGFPSGHALGATVAYGLLALTPRTGTRRVRLAVAGVIVLAVSCSRVVLAVHYPGDIVAGIAVGVAYLVAVLWLLERSPFDRTTSAFTLTLGLALVALVVSDVTGRSVTYTALAAGGLTAWSIGRPRSRPRTTPHAVIATLALGALAGLAALDGSLVTVAVAGVIGAIAVVPGTVILQSTIDGQSLCVDDGSRSVRPMANAGPTGFRHLAYPSSMSDNSRELGVELGDLGDALESQTYPVGEDELFEQHGDAEIEMGDETATLEELLEPLNEDEYESADEVTQAIMNMVSDDAIGRKNYSDRTPPAVGEDRQDEGAPDQEGQREQESF
;
A
#
# COMPACT_ATOMS: atom_id res chain seq x y z
N MET A 1 36.06 18.75 21.68
CA MET A 1 35.88 18.13 20.36
C MET A 1 35.76 19.24 19.33
N TYR A 2 36.77 19.44 18.49
CA TYR A 2 36.81 20.53 17.51
C TYR A 2 35.71 20.32 16.47
N ARG A 3 34.71 21.22 16.40
CA ARG A 3 33.59 21.13 15.43
C ARG A 3 33.78 22.01 14.20
N GLY A 4 34.92 22.71 14.10
CA GLY A 4 35.24 23.64 13.01
C GLY A 4 34.76 25.07 13.27
N GLY A 5 34.85 25.56 14.52
CA GLY A 5 34.48 26.92 14.89
C GLY A 5 35.29 27.99 14.14
N ASP A 6 36.62 27.83 14.10
CA ASP A 6 37.53 28.77 13.43
C ASP A 6 37.22 28.93 11.93
N LEU A 7 36.75 27.86 11.29
CA LEU A 7 36.33 27.83 9.88
C LEU A 7 35.04 28.64 9.67
N LEU A 8 34.13 28.63 10.66
CA LEU A 8 32.87 29.36 10.61
C LEU A 8 33.09 30.86 10.87
N GLU A 9 33.97 31.20 11.82
CA GLU A 9 34.33 32.60 12.13
C GLU A 9 35.04 33.30 10.97
N THR A 10 35.97 32.61 10.30
CA THR A 10 36.68 33.13 9.12
C THR A 10 35.75 33.36 7.92
N LEU A 11 34.75 32.50 7.72
CA LEU A 11 33.81 32.60 6.61
C LEU A 11 32.80 33.74 6.80
N HIS A 12 32.27 33.94 8.00
CA HIS A 12 31.13 34.83 8.24
C HIS A 12 31.46 36.32 8.01
N GLY A 13 32.68 36.76 8.33
CA GLY A 13 33.09 38.16 8.19
C GLY A 13 33.13 38.70 6.75
N SER A 14 33.07 37.82 5.74
CA SER A 14 33.20 38.18 4.31
C SER A 14 31.98 37.82 3.45
N MET A 15 30.89 37.32 4.04
CA MET A 15 29.74 36.84 3.25
C MET A 15 28.89 38.01 2.73
N PRO A 16 28.63 38.09 1.41
CA PRO A 16 27.74 39.10 0.86
C PRO A 16 26.26 38.79 1.18
N GLU A 17 25.44 39.83 1.35
CA GLU A 17 24.03 39.70 1.75
C GLU A 17 23.19 38.82 0.81
N TRP A 18 23.42 38.91 -0.51
CA TRP A 18 22.71 38.10 -1.49
C TRP A 18 22.94 36.60 -1.30
N LEU A 19 24.11 36.22 -0.77
CA LEU A 19 24.45 34.82 -0.50
C LEU A 19 23.71 34.32 0.74
N LEU A 20 23.48 35.18 1.75
CA LEU A 20 22.64 34.85 2.90
C LEU A 20 21.18 34.63 2.49
N LEU A 21 20.65 35.46 1.59
CA LEU A 21 19.30 35.30 1.04
C LEU A 21 19.17 34.00 0.24
N LEU A 22 20.15 33.71 -0.63
CA LEU A 22 20.19 32.46 -1.39
C LEU A 22 20.27 31.25 -0.43
N ALA A 23 21.11 31.31 0.59
CA ALA A 23 21.22 30.26 1.59
C ALA A 23 19.91 30.07 2.37
N ALA A 24 19.23 31.15 2.73
CA ALA A 24 17.91 31.12 3.40
C ALA A 24 16.83 30.51 2.50
N LEU A 25 16.90 30.69 1.19
CA LEU A 25 16.01 30.03 0.24
C LEU A 25 16.35 28.54 0.08
N VAL A 26 17.63 28.22 -0.11
CA VAL A 26 18.10 26.83 -0.31
C VAL A 26 17.83 25.98 0.93
N THR A 27 18.02 26.51 2.14
CA THR A 27 17.77 25.75 3.38
C THR A 27 16.32 25.31 3.52
N ARG A 28 15.36 25.97 2.85
CA ARG A 28 13.93 25.59 2.85
C ARG A 28 13.73 24.17 2.33
N LEU A 29 14.56 23.74 1.38
CA LEU A 29 14.51 22.36 0.87
C LEU A 29 14.80 21.31 1.94
N GLY A 30 15.41 21.68 3.07
CA GLY A 30 15.61 20.80 4.22
C GLY A 30 14.59 20.99 5.35
N ASP A 31 13.59 21.87 5.19
CA ASP A 31 12.56 22.07 6.20
C ASP A 31 11.67 20.84 6.32
N VAL A 32 11.33 20.49 7.57
CA VAL A 32 10.57 19.28 7.91
C VAL A 32 9.28 19.16 7.10
N TRP A 33 8.49 20.23 7.01
CA TRP A 33 7.23 20.23 6.27
C TRP A 33 7.43 20.03 4.78
N ILE A 34 8.41 20.70 4.16
CA ILE A 34 8.71 20.56 2.73
C ILE A 34 9.14 19.12 2.44
N VAL A 35 10.03 18.57 3.26
CA VAL A 35 10.53 17.21 3.11
C VAL A 35 9.41 16.17 3.25
N ILE A 36 8.52 16.32 4.25
CA ILE A 36 7.35 15.44 4.41
C ILE A 36 6.40 15.59 3.21
N SER A 37 6.05 16.81 2.81
CA SER A 37 5.13 17.05 1.69
C SER A 37 5.65 16.48 0.37
N ILE A 38 6.92 16.70 0.03
CA ILE A 38 7.54 16.11 -1.17
C ILE A 38 7.46 14.59 -1.10
N THR A 39 7.74 14.00 0.06
CA THR A 39 7.70 12.53 0.23
C THR A 39 6.30 11.98 0.12
N VAL A 40 5.29 12.64 0.70
CA VAL A 40 3.87 12.26 0.58
C VAL A 40 3.44 12.30 -0.89
N ILE A 41 3.67 13.41 -1.58
CA ILE A 41 3.32 13.57 -3.00
C ILE A 41 4.05 12.51 -3.85
N ALA A 42 5.34 12.31 -3.63
CA ALA A 42 6.10 11.28 -4.33
C ALA A 42 5.58 9.87 -4.04
N SER A 43 5.16 9.58 -2.80
CA SER A 43 4.59 8.29 -2.43
C SER A 43 3.29 8.00 -3.16
N TRP A 44 2.41 9.01 -3.31
CA TRP A 44 1.17 8.89 -4.08
C TRP A 44 1.45 8.73 -5.56
N LEU A 45 2.31 9.58 -6.14
CA LEU A 45 2.68 9.51 -7.56
C LEU A 45 3.34 8.18 -7.93
N LEU A 46 4.21 7.65 -7.08
CA LEU A 46 4.87 6.35 -7.31
C LEU A 46 3.89 5.19 -7.17
N THR A 47 2.96 5.26 -6.21
CA THR A 47 1.90 4.25 -6.07
C THR A 47 1.00 4.24 -7.30
N TRP A 48 0.55 5.42 -7.74
CA TRP A 48 -0.24 5.59 -8.95
C TRP A 48 0.47 5.10 -10.21
N ARG A 49 1.73 5.52 -10.46
CA ARG A 49 2.51 5.07 -11.64
C ARG A 49 2.74 3.57 -11.68
N ARG A 50 2.91 2.92 -10.52
CA ARG A 50 3.10 1.46 -10.43
C ARG A 50 1.80 0.72 -10.71
N SER A 51 0.67 1.25 -10.24
CA SER A 51 -0.66 0.73 -10.54
C SER A 51 -0.95 0.80 -12.05
N THR A 52 -0.68 1.92 -12.70
CA THR A 52 -0.95 2.10 -14.15
C THR A 52 0.02 1.37 -15.06
N SER A 53 1.27 1.13 -14.65
CA SER A 53 2.24 0.37 -15.48
C SER A 53 2.04 -1.14 -15.43
N GLY A 54 1.27 -1.66 -14.47
CA GLY A 54 1.04 -3.10 -14.29
C GLY A 54 0.11 -3.73 -15.32
N SER A 55 -0.57 -2.95 -16.17
CA SER A 55 -1.61 -3.45 -17.08
C SER A 55 -1.12 -3.95 -18.45
N ASN A 56 0.17 -3.81 -18.80
CA ASN A 56 0.61 -3.87 -20.22
C ASN A 56 1.62 -4.98 -20.58
N THR A 57 1.81 -6.03 -19.78
CA THR A 57 2.73 -7.13 -20.17
C THR A 57 2.02 -8.50 -20.22
N PRO A 58 1.76 -9.06 -21.42
CA PRO A 58 1.08 -10.36 -21.60
C PRO A 58 1.78 -11.56 -20.95
N GLN A 59 3.06 -11.42 -20.58
CA GLN A 59 3.89 -12.49 -20.03
C GLN A 59 3.78 -12.65 -18.49
N GLN A 60 2.98 -11.81 -17.81
CA GLN A 60 2.71 -11.92 -16.36
C GLN A 60 1.41 -12.68 -16.04
N ALA A 61 0.67 -13.18 -17.03
CA ALA A 61 -0.58 -13.92 -16.80
C ALA A 61 -0.36 -15.32 -16.17
N GLU A 62 0.86 -15.89 -16.25
CA GLU A 62 1.16 -17.24 -15.73
C GLU A 62 1.74 -17.26 -14.31
N THR A 63 2.13 -16.11 -13.76
CA THR A 63 2.54 -15.94 -12.37
C THR A 63 1.72 -14.80 -11.81
N GLY A 64 0.80 -15.08 -10.87
CA GLY A 64 -0.25 -14.15 -10.40
C GLY A 64 0.15 -12.66 -10.21
N PRO A 65 -0.85 -11.76 -10.11
CA PRO A 65 -0.67 -10.33 -10.33
C PRO A 65 0.55 -9.77 -9.60
N PRO A 66 1.42 -8.99 -10.27
CA PRO A 66 2.59 -8.41 -9.64
C PRO A 66 2.12 -7.60 -8.44
N GLU A 67 2.45 -8.06 -7.24
CA GLU A 67 1.95 -7.46 -6.01
C GLU A 67 2.48 -6.02 -5.93
N ALA A 68 1.69 -5.04 -6.40
CA ALA A 68 2.12 -3.66 -6.52
C ALA A 68 2.36 -3.12 -5.12
N THR A 69 3.62 -3.14 -4.67
CA THR A 69 3.95 -2.66 -3.34
C THR A 69 3.77 -1.13 -3.34
N PRO A 70 2.81 -0.59 -2.57
CA PRO A 70 2.57 0.84 -2.54
C PRO A 70 3.80 1.55 -1.99
N ALA A 71 4.05 2.78 -2.43
CA ALA A 71 5.20 3.56 -1.99
C ALA A 71 4.95 4.34 -0.67
N ILE A 72 3.79 4.13 -0.03
CA ILE A 72 3.34 4.83 1.17
C ILE A 72 4.34 4.71 2.33
N TRP A 73 5.02 3.56 2.44
CA TRP A 73 6.06 3.32 3.46
C TRP A 73 7.15 4.39 3.49
N MET A 74 7.38 5.12 2.37
CA MET A 74 8.38 6.17 2.30
C MET A 74 8.13 7.32 3.29
N VAL A 75 6.85 7.69 3.48
CA VAL A 75 6.45 8.76 4.41
C VAL A 75 6.89 8.39 5.83
N SER A 76 6.64 7.13 6.19
CA SER A 76 7.02 6.60 7.50
C SER A 76 8.52 6.65 7.74
N VAL A 77 9.33 6.23 6.77
CA VAL A 77 10.81 6.26 6.90
C VAL A 77 11.33 7.68 7.12
N VAL A 78 10.74 8.68 6.46
CA VAL A 78 11.12 10.09 6.70
C VAL A 78 10.74 10.53 8.11
N VAL A 79 9.53 10.22 8.57
CA VAL A 79 9.09 10.52 9.95
C VAL A 79 9.97 9.82 10.99
N GLY A 80 10.36 8.56 10.75
CA GLY A 80 11.27 7.82 11.64
C GLY A 80 12.67 8.45 11.70
N GLY A 81 13.19 8.97 10.60
CA GLY A 81 14.44 9.73 10.58
C GLY A 81 14.36 11.01 11.43
N LEU A 82 13.22 11.71 11.40
CA LEU A 82 12.97 12.88 12.24
C LEU A 82 12.82 12.53 13.73
N ALA A 83 12.25 11.37 14.05
CA ALA A 83 12.22 10.85 15.41
C ALA A 83 13.64 10.58 15.92
N VAL A 84 14.47 9.86 15.16
CA VAL A 84 15.89 9.62 15.50
C VAL A 84 16.66 10.93 15.70
N MET A 85 16.47 11.90 14.80
CA MET A 85 17.07 13.23 14.91
C MET A 85 16.68 13.92 16.21
N THR A 86 15.41 13.81 16.60
CA THR A 86 14.90 14.39 17.85
C THR A 86 15.56 13.71 19.04
N THR A 87 15.57 12.37 19.09
CA THR A 87 16.26 11.61 20.14
C THR A 87 17.71 12.07 20.30
N LEU A 88 18.48 12.14 19.21
CA LEU A 88 19.89 12.52 19.27
C LEU A 88 20.09 13.94 19.78
N LYS A 89 19.21 14.89 19.43
CA LYS A 89 19.30 16.26 19.95
C LYS A 89 19.13 16.32 21.46
N TYR A 90 18.18 15.56 22.01
CA TYR A 90 17.94 15.50 23.46
C TYR A 90 18.96 14.64 24.21
N VAL A 91 19.60 13.68 23.54
CA VAL A 91 20.71 12.91 24.12
C VAL A 91 21.97 13.76 24.23
N PHE A 92 22.32 14.52 23.18
CA PHE A 92 23.60 15.23 23.13
C PHE A 92 23.56 16.63 23.73
N VAL A 93 22.42 17.33 23.68
CA VAL A 93 22.20 18.62 24.37
C VAL A 93 23.27 19.67 24.02
N LEU A 94 23.75 19.68 22.78
CA LEU A 94 24.87 20.53 22.38
C LEU A 94 24.40 21.91 21.91
N PRO A 95 25.08 23.00 22.32
CA PRO A 95 24.72 24.35 21.92
C PRO A 95 25.05 24.64 20.44
N ARG A 96 24.30 25.58 19.86
CA ARG A 96 24.54 26.12 18.51
C ARG A 96 25.68 27.16 18.51
N PRO A 97 26.22 27.53 17.33
CA PRO A 97 27.09 28.69 17.23
C PRO A 97 26.36 29.97 17.69
N ALA A 98 27.05 30.83 18.44
CA ALA A 98 26.51 32.09 18.95
C ALA A 98 26.55 33.23 17.92
N LEU A 99 27.16 33.01 16.74
CA LEU A 99 27.19 33.98 15.67
C LEU A 99 25.80 34.05 15.02
N VAL A 100 24.97 34.99 15.49
CA VAL A 100 23.72 35.32 14.81
C VAL A 100 24.08 35.98 13.49
N ALA A 101 23.74 35.32 12.37
CA ALA A 101 23.84 35.97 11.06
C ALA A 101 23.00 37.24 11.09
N ALA A 102 23.63 38.38 10.80
CA ALA A 102 22.95 39.66 10.77
C ALA A 102 21.76 39.59 9.82
N THR A 103 20.62 40.17 10.23
CA THR A 103 19.47 40.32 9.34
C THR A 103 19.87 41.22 8.18
N PRO A 104 19.81 40.75 6.91
CA PRO A 104 20.20 41.56 5.77
C PRO A 104 19.35 42.82 5.70
N ALA A 105 19.97 43.99 5.48
CA ALA A 105 19.25 45.28 5.45
C ALA A 105 18.28 45.37 4.25
N VAL A 106 18.52 44.59 3.20
CA VAL A 106 17.72 44.55 1.96
C VAL A 106 16.52 43.58 2.06
N LEU A 107 16.31 42.92 3.20
CA LEU A 107 15.25 41.93 3.35
C LEU A 107 13.85 42.59 3.30
N PRO A 108 12.94 42.17 2.40
CA PRO A 108 11.57 42.67 2.39
C PRO A 108 10.86 42.37 3.72
N PRO A 109 10.03 43.27 4.27
CA PRO A 109 9.35 43.07 5.56
C PRO A 109 8.52 41.77 5.62
N ALA A 110 7.94 41.37 4.48
CA ALA A 110 7.18 40.12 4.36
C ALA A 110 8.04 38.85 4.53
N LEU A 111 9.35 38.92 4.29
CA LEU A 111 10.31 37.82 4.42
C LEU A 111 11.11 37.88 5.72
N GLU A 112 10.95 38.94 6.52
CA GLU A 112 11.65 39.10 7.79
C GLU A 112 11.25 38.00 8.79
N SER A 113 9.96 37.78 8.98
CA SER A 113 9.45 36.72 9.87
C SER A 113 9.93 35.31 9.46
N SER A 114 9.97 35.03 8.16
CA SER A 114 10.42 33.73 7.65
C SER A 114 11.95 33.58 7.78
N TYR A 115 12.72 34.63 7.53
CA TYR A 115 14.18 34.61 7.72
C TYR A 115 14.55 34.48 9.20
N VAL A 116 13.97 35.32 10.07
CA VAL A 116 14.20 35.30 11.52
C VAL A 116 13.85 33.92 12.06
N SER A 117 12.69 33.35 11.74
CA SER A 117 12.35 31.98 12.19
C SER A 117 13.29 30.88 11.69
N THR A 118 14.06 31.12 10.61
CA THR A 118 15.07 30.18 10.10
C THR A 118 16.39 30.27 10.87
N VAL A 119 16.73 31.47 11.35
CA VAL A 119 18.01 31.81 11.98
C VAL A 119 17.91 31.78 13.51
N THR A 120 16.80 32.21 14.11
CA THR A 120 16.59 32.27 15.57
C THR A 120 15.97 31.00 16.15
N ILE A 121 16.25 29.84 15.57
CA ILE A 121 15.69 28.57 16.05
C ILE A 121 16.35 28.21 17.39
N GLY A 122 15.61 28.40 18.49
CA GLY A 122 15.98 27.88 19.81
C GLY A 122 16.16 26.35 19.83
N GLY A 123 16.97 25.87 20.76
CA GLY A 123 17.21 24.43 21.00
C GLY A 123 18.53 23.90 20.43
N TYR A 124 18.76 22.59 20.60
CA TYR A 124 20.06 21.96 20.38
C TYR A 124 20.55 21.97 18.93
N GLY A 125 21.86 22.18 18.78
CA GLY A 125 22.56 22.31 17.49
C GLY A 125 23.04 20.99 16.89
N PHE A 126 23.31 19.96 17.70
CA PHE A 126 23.85 18.70 17.21
C PHE A 126 22.83 17.55 17.30
N PRO A 127 22.72 16.69 16.27
CA PRO A 127 23.23 16.85 14.91
C PRO A 127 22.38 17.84 14.08
N SER A 128 22.86 18.22 12.89
CA SER A 128 22.10 19.09 11.98
C SER A 128 20.84 18.38 11.46
N GLY A 129 19.66 18.93 11.83
CA GLY A 129 18.37 18.35 11.45
C GLY A 129 18.07 18.45 9.96
N HIS A 130 18.41 19.60 9.33
CA HIS A 130 18.30 19.79 7.88
C HIS A 130 19.16 18.81 7.10
N ALA A 131 20.41 18.58 7.55
CA ALA A 131 21.32 17.65 6.87
C ALA A 131 20.80 16.20 6.96
N LEU A 132 20.37 15.77 8.15
CA LEU A 132 19.81 14.43 8.36
C LEU A 132 18.50 14.25 7.58
N GLY A 133 17.55 15.17 7.72
CA GLY A 133 16.24 15.11 7.05
C GLY A 133 16.36 15.10 5.53
N ALA A 134 17.21 15.97 4.96
CA ALA A 134 17.50 15.98 3.53
C ALA A 134 18.15 14.67 3.08
N THR A 135 19.11 14.13 3.84
CA THR A 135 19.77 12.86 3.51
C THR A 135 18.76 11.71 3.47
N VAL A 136 17.89 11.61 4.48
CA VAL A 136 16.87 10.57 4.55
C VAL A 136 15.88 10.70 3.39
N ALA A 137 15.30 11.88 3.18
CA ALA A 137 14.24 12.04 2.19
C ALA A 137 14.74 12.01 0.74
N TYR A 138 15.74 12.82 0.39
CA TYR A 138 16.26 12.84 -0.98
C TYR A 138 17.03 11.55 -1.31
N GLY A 139 17.71 10.95 -0.33
CA GLY A 139 18.30 9.61 -0.49
C GLY A 139 17.23 8.55 -0.77
N LEU A 140 16.13 8.57 -0.03
CA LEU A 140 15.01 7.64 -0.24
C LEU A 140 14.32 7.84 -1.60
N LEU A 141 14.15 9.10 -2.02
CA LEU A 141 13.63 9.46 -3.35
C LEU A 141 14.59 9.08 -4.48
N ALA A 142 15.90 8.99 -4.23
CA ALA A 142 16.85 8.49 -5.21
C ALA A 142 16.83 6.95 -5.31
N LEU A 143 16.52 6.26 -4.21
CA LEU A 143 16.56 4.79 -4.12
C LEU A 143 15.26 4.10 -4.55
N THR A 144 14.11 4.77 -4.42
CA THR A 144 12.79 4.12 -4.61
C THR A 144 12.27 4.08 -6.06
N PRO A 145 12.36 5.15 -6.86
CA PRO A 145 11.94 5.15 -8.26
C PRO A 145 12.86 4.30 -9.13
N ARG A 146 12.31 3.65 -10.16
CA ARG A 146 13.05 2.92 -11.20
C ARG A 146 13.33 3.74 -12.46
N THR A 147 12.86 5.00 -12.51
CA THR A 147 13.03 5.90 -13.65
C THR A 147 14.46 6.44 -13.74
N GLY A 148 15.09 6.31 -14.91
CA GLY A 148 16.47 6.73 -15.16
C GLY A 148 17.53 5.87 -14.45
N THR A 149 18.79 6.32 -14.48
CA THR A 149 19.90 5.57 -13.86
C THR A 149 20.02 5.88 -12.37
N ARG A 150 20.29 4.85 -11.55
CA ARG A 150 20.49 5.00 -10.10
C ARG A 150 21.61 5.99 -9.77
N ARG A 151 22.66 6.02 -10.58
CA ARG A 151 23.81 6.93 -10.41
C ARG A 151 23.39 8.40 -10.53
N VAL A 152 22.61 8.75 -11.54
CA VAL A 152 22.13 10.13 -11.73
C VAL A 152 21.22 10.55 -10.57
N ARG A 153 20.28 9.69 -10.16
CA ARG A 153 19.39 10.00 -9.03
C ARG A 153 20.15 10.23 -7.72
N LEU A 154 21.14 9.39 -7.43
CA LEU A 154 22.00 9.56 -6.25
C LEU A 154 22.87 10.81 -6.34
N ALA A 155 23.38 11.15 -7.53
CA ALA A 155 24.13 12.39 -7.74
C ALA A 155 23.25 13.62 -7.48
N VAL A 156 22.03 13.66 -8.02
CA VAL A 156 21.06 14.76 -7.79
C VAL A 156 20.72 14.88 -6.30
N ALA A 157 20.41 13.77 -5.63
CA ALA A 157 20.15 13.78 -4.19
C ALA A 157 21.37 14.28 -3.40
N GLY A 158 22.57 13.83 -3.77
CA GLY A 158 23.82 14.30 -3.17
C GLY A 158 24.02 15.80 -3.32
N VAL A 159 23.77 16.36 -4.51
CA VAL A 159 23.84 17.81 -4.76
C VAL A 159 22.85 18.57 -3.88
N ILE A 160 21.59 18.11 -3.77
CA ILE A 160 20.58 18.76 -2.93
C ILE A 160 20.99 18.71 -1.46
N VAL A 161 21.43 17.54 -0.95
CA VAL A 161 21.87 17.37 0.44
C VAL A 161 23.06 18.27 0.75
N LEU A 162 24.04 18.36 -0.15
CA LEU A 162 25.20 19.24 0.02
C LEU A 162 24.82 20.73 -0.05
N ALA A 163 23.92 21.12 -0.95
CA ALA A 163 23.42 22.49 -1.05
C ALA A 163 22.68 22.92 0.23
N VAL A 164 21.76 22.08 0.71
CA VAL A 164 21.05 22.28 2.00
C VAL A 164 22.06 22.34 3.14
N SER A 165 23.02 21.42 3.19
CA SER A 165 24.04 21.38 4.25
C SER A 165 24.92 22.62 4.26
N CYS A 166 25.42 23.04 3.10
CA CYS A 166 26.25 24.22 2.95
C CYS A 166 25.51 25.49 3.39
N SER A 167 24.21 25.61 3.05
CA SER A 167 23.40 26.74 3.49
C SER A 167 23.33 26.89 5.02
N ARG A 168 23.42 25.78 5.78
CA ARG A 168 23.45 25.82 7.26
C ARG A 168 24.77 26.37 7.83
N VAL A 169 25.89 26.17 7.12
CA VAL A 169 27.18 26.77 7.49
C VAL A 169 27.17 28.26 7.15
N VAL A 170 26.70 28.61 5.95
CA VAL A 170 26.63 30.00 5.48
C VAL A 170 25.75 30.86 6.39
N LEU A 171 24.62 30.31 6.86
CA LEU A 171 23.75 30.99 7.83
C LEU A 171 24.29 30.96 9.28
N ALA A 172 25.48 30.40 9.50
CA ALA A 172 26.13 30.29 10.81
C ALA A 172 25.31 29.58 11.91
N VAL A 173 24.36 28.72 11.52
CA VAL A 173 23.41 28.07 12.44
C VAL A 173 23.87 26.69 12.91
N HIS A 174 24.90 26.12 12.28
CA HIS A 174 25.50 24.83 12.62
C HIS A 174 27.00 24.82 12.33
N TYR A 175 27.74 24.07 13.13
CA TYR A 175 29.14 23.80 12.83
C TYR A 175 29.28 22.77 11.69
N PRO A 176 30.37 22.79 10.91
CA PRO A 176 30.64 21.77 9.89
C PRO A 176 30.59 20.33 10.44
N GLY A 177 31.06 20.12 11.68
CA GLY A 177 30.96 18.82 12.35
C GLY A 177 29.52 18.34 12.58
N ASP A 178 28.58 19.24 12.87
CA ASP A 178 27.16 18.90 13.08
C ASP A 178 26.51 18.39 11.78
N ILE A 179 26.99 18.90 10.64
CA ILE A 179 26.53 18.51 9.30
C ILE A 179 27.06 17.14 8.93
N VAL A 180 28.37 16.91 9.09
CA VAL A 180 28.98 15.61 8.80
C VAL A 180 28.32 14.52 9.63
N ALA A 181 28.09 14.78 10.92
CA ALA A 181 27.36 13.86 11.79
C ALA A 181 25.90 13.65 11.32
N GLY A 182 25.19 14.73 10.94
CA GLY A 182 23.83 14.63 10.42
C GLY A 182 23.71 13.77 9.16
N ILE A 183 24.62 13.95 8.20
CA ILE A 183 24.67 13.15 6.96
C ILE A 183 25.02 11.69 7.30
N ALA A 184 26.06 11.46 8.10
CA ALA A 184 26.48 10.11 8.46
C ALA A 184 25.37 9.32 9.18
N VAL A 185 24.70 9.94 10.15
CA VAL A 185 23.55 9.35 10.84
C VAL A 185 22.39 9.13 9.87
N GLY A 186 22.09 10.08 8.98
CA GLY A 186 21.02 9.92 7.97
C GLY A 186 21.26 8.75 7.02
N VAL A 187 22.50 8.58 6.55
CA VAL A 187 22.90 7.43 5.71
C VAL A 187 22.79 6.13 6.50
N ALA A 188 23.35 6.08 7.72
CA ALA A 188 23.30 4.90 8.57
C ALA A 188 21.86 4.47 8.89
N TYR A 189 21.00 5.44 9.20
CA TYR A 189 19.57 5.23 9.41
C TYR A 189 18.90 4.64 8.16
N LEU A 190 19.11 5.25 6.98
CA LEU A 190 18.52 4.72 5.73
C LEU A 190 18.97 3.29 5.44
N VAL A 191 20.26 2.99 5.58
CA VAL A 191 20.78 1.64 5.37
C VAL A 191 20.13 0.66 6.35
N ALA A 192 20.11 0.99 7.65
CA ALA A 192 19.54 0.12 8.67
C ALA A 192 18.04 -0.13 8.47
N VAL A 193 17.26 0.91 8.17
CA VAL A 193 15.82 0.79 7.93
C VAL A 193 15.54 -0.04 6.68
N LEU A 194 16.20 0.26 5.55
CA LEU A 194 15.97 -0.51 4.32
C LEU A 194 16.37 -1.98 4.50
N TRP A 195 17.49 -2.25 5.18
CA TRP A 195 17.93 -3.60 5.52
C TRP A 195 16.95 -4.36 6.42
N LEU A 196 16.32 -3.67 7.38
CA LEU A 196 15.32 -4.25 8.27
C LEU A 196 13.98 -4.49 7.55
N LEU A 197 13.58 -3.56 6.68
CA LEU A 197 12.38 -3.70 5.86
C LEU A 197 12.48 -4.88 4.87
N GLU A 198 13.67 -5.15 4.35
CA GLU A 198 13.92 -6.30 3.45
C GLU A 198 13.91 -7.66 4.17
N ARG A 199 14.16 -7.69 5.48
CA ARG A 199 14.15 -8.92 6.30
C ARG A 199 12.82 -9.18 7.01
N SER A 200 11.94 -8.19 7.01
CA SER A 200 10.66 -8.32 7.73
C SER A 200 9.78 -9.36 7.04
N PRO A 201 9.14 -10.26 7.80
CA PRO A 201 8.16 -11.19 7.25
C PRO A 201 6.83 -10.51 6.90
N PHE A 202 6.64 -9.25 7.31
CA PHE A 202 5.41 -8.47 7.08
C PHE A 202 5.53 -7.56 5.86
N ASP A 203 4.40 -7.04 5.41
CA ASP A 203 4.38 -6.06 4.34
C ASP A 203 5.24 -4.83 4.69
N ARG A 204 5.86 -4.26 3.65
CA ARG A 204 6.85 -3.18 3.79
C ARG A 204 6.27 -1.94 4.48
N THR A 205 4.98 -1.66 4.29
CA THR A 205 4.29 -0.50 4.87
C THR A 205 4.05 -0.70 6.37
N THR A 206 3.49 -1.84 6.78
CA THR A 206 3.28 -2.19 8.19
C THR A 206 4.61 -2.18 8.95
N SER A 207 5.65 -2.77 8.37
CA SER A 207 6.98 -2.84 8.96
C SER A 207 7.59 -1.44 9.16
N ALA A 208 7.47 -0.57 8.15
CA ALA A 208 7.98 0.80 8.24
C ALA A 208 7.26 1.62 9.30
N PHE A 209 5.93 1.59 9.31
CA PHE A 209 5.14 2.32 10.30
C PHE A 209 5.30 1.81 11.72
N THR A 210 5.45 0.50 11.90
CA THR A 210 5.72 -0.09 13.22
C THR A 210 7.11 0.32 13.73
N LEU A 211 8.13 0.25 12.86
CA LEU A 211 9.48 0.69 13.21
C LEU A 211 9.50 2.18 13.57
N THR A 212 8.84 3.01 12.77
CA THR A 212 8.73 4.45 13.02
C THR A 212 7.98 4.75 14.31
N LEU A 213 6.90 4.02 14.61
CA LEU A 213 6.18 4.16 15.88
C LEU A 213 7.09 3.84 17.07
N GLY A 214 7.86 2.76 16.99
CA GLY A 214 8.86 2.41 18.01
C GLY A 214 9.91 3.51 18.21
N LEU A 215 10.49 4.03 17.11
CA LEU A 215 11.45 5.12 17.16
C LEU A 215 10.85 6.42 17.71
N ALA A 216 9.61 6.74 17.35
CA ALA A 216 8.90 7.91 17.84
C ALA A 216 8.57 7.83 19.34
N LEU A 217 8.19 6.64 19.83
CA LEU A 217 8.02 6.38 21.26
C LEU A 217 9.33 6.54 22.04
N VAL A 218 10.46 6.06 21.49
CA VAL A 218 11.79 6.31 22.09
C VAL A 218 12.08 7.82 22.14
N ALA A 219 11.80 8.55 21.05
CA ALA A 219 11.97 10.01 21.04
C ALA A 219 11.06 10.71 22.06
N LEU A 220 9.83 10.21 22.26
CA LEU A 220 8.88 10.72 23.24
C LEU A 220 9.41 10.59 24.67
N VAL A 221 9.96 9.42 25.02
CA VAL A 221 10.54 9.17 26.35
C VAL A 221 11.80 10.01 26.56
N VAL A 222 12.71 10.03 25.57
CA VAL A 222 14.01 10.72 25.70
C VAL A 222 13.87 12.23 25.74
N SER A 223 12.86 12.79 25.08
CA SER A 223 12.66 14.24 25.01
C SER A 223 11.70 14.78 26.06
N ASP A 224 11.27 13.96 27.03
CA ASP A 224 10.32 14.36 28.06
C ASP A 224 9.00 14.90 27.47
N VAL A 225 8.44 14.16 26.51
CA VAL A 225 7.12 14.42 25.90
C VAL A 225 7.03 15.80 25.21
N THR A 226 8.07 16.23 24.51
CA THR A 226 8.00 17.48 23.74
C THR A 226 6.99 17.43 22.61
N GLY A 227 6.47 18.61 22.21
CA GLY A 227 5.49 18.73 21.13
C GLY A 227 5.92 18.06 19.81
N ARG A 228 7.22 18.05 19.47
CA ARG A 228 7.71 17.39 18.24
C ARG A 228 7.63 15.87 18.33
N SER A 229 8.10 15.26 19.41
CA SER A 229 7.99 13.81 19.58
C SER A 229 6.54 13.36 19.64
N VAL A 230 5.66 14.15 20.26
CA VAL A 230 4.20 13.90 20.25
C VAL A 230 3.66 13.90 18.83
N THR A 231 4.00 14.91 18.02
CA THR A 231 3.55 14.96 16.61
C THR A 231 4.04 13.78 15.77
N TYR A 232 5.31 13.36 15.90
CA TYR A 232 5.83 12.22 15.14
C TYR A 232 5.19 10.91 15.56
N THR A 233 4.91 10.74 16.86
CA THR A 233 4.25 9.53 17.36
C THR A 233 2.80 9.47 16.90
N ALA A 234 2.08 10.59 16.95
CA ALA A 234 0.72 10.70 16.43
C ALA A 234 0.65 10.46 14.91
N LEU A 235 1.56 11.04 14.12
CA LEU A 235 1.68 10.80 12.68
C LEU A 235 1.89 9.31 12.36
N ALA A 236 2.82 8.67 13.09
CA ALA A 236 3.15 7.26 12.89
C ALA A 236 1.97 6.34 13.26
N ALA A 237 1.35 6.59 14.42
CA ALA A 237 0.23 5.80 14.89
C ALA A 237 -1.01 5.98 13.99
N GLY A 238 -1.36 7.22 13.62
CA GLY A 238 -2.46 7.50 12.70
C GLY A 238 -2.27 6.86 11.31
N GLY A 239 -1.06 6.94 10.76
CA GLY A 239 -0.72 6.28 9.49
C GLY A 239 -0.77 4.75 9.58
N LEU A 240 -0.28 4.16 10.67
CA LEU A 240 -0.34 2.70 10.88
C LEU A 240 -1.78 2.20 11.04
N THR A 241 -2.61 2.93 11.80
CA THR A 241 -4.03 2.62 11.96
C THR A 241 -4.75 2.72 10.61
N ALA A 242 -4.57 3.82 9.87
CA ALA A 242 -5.18 3.98 8.54
C ALA A 242 -4.76 2.87 7.57
N TRP A 243 -3.48 2.49 7.56
CA TRP A 243 -2.98 1.37 6.74
C TRP A 243 -3.62 0.04 7.14
N SER A 244 -3.72 -0.21 8.44
CA SER A 244 -4.27 -1.48 8.94
C SER A 244 -5.74 -1.69 8.57
N ILE A 245 -6.50 -0.60 8.44
CA ILE A 245 -7.91 -0.58 8.05
C ILE A 245 -8.05 -0.66 6.53
N GLY A 246 -7.27 0.13 5.78
CA GLY A 246 -7.44 0.31 4.33
C GLY A 246 -6.65 -0.65 3.44
N ARG A 247 -5.82 -1.55 3.99
CA ARG A 247 -5.03 -2.49 3.18
C ARG A 247 -5.92 -3.55 2.49
N PRO A 248 -5.55 -4.03 1.28
CA PRO A 248 -6.31 -5.04 0.55
C PRO A 248 -6.50 -6.35 1.32
N ARG A 249 -7.64 -7.02 1.13
CA ARG A 249 -8.01 -8.28 1.80
C ARG A 249 -7.07 -9.45 1.48
N SER A 250 -6.38 -9.41 0.34
CA SER A 250 -5.41 -10.42 -0.08
C SER A 250 -4.14 -10.46 0.77
N ARG A 251 -3.90 -9.47 1.64
CA ARG A 251 -2.75 -9.47 2.57
C ARG A 251 -3.15 -10.03 3.94
N PRO A 252 -2.35 -10.94 4.53
CA PRO A 252 -2.67 -11.52 5.83
C PRO A 252 -2.88 -10.43 6.88
N ARG A 253 -4.00 -10.53 7.62
CA ARG A 253 -4.35 -9.58 8.67
C ARG A 253 -3.37 -9.70 9.83
N THR A 254 -2.41 -8.79 9.90
CA THR A 254 -1.57 -8.59 11.10
C THR A 254 -2.37 -7.82 12.16
N THR A 255 -3.29 -8.50 12.85
CA THR A 255 -4.08 -7.94 13.96
C THR A 255 -3.25 -7.29 15.09
N PRO A 256 -2.07 -7.77 15.52
CA PRO A 256 -1.39 -7.17 16.67
C PRO A 256 -0.88 -5.74 16.41
N HIS A 257 -0.36 -5.44 15.21
CA HIS A 257 0.20 -4.12 14.90
C HIS A 257 -0.86 -3.01 14.88
N ALA A 258 -2.05 -3.32 14.40
CA ALA A 258 -3.19 -2.39 14.35
C ALA A 258 -3.68 -2.03 15.77
N VAL A 259 -3.74 -3.03 16.65
CA VAL A 259 -4.12 -2.85 18.05
C VAL A 259 -3.06 -2.01 18.76
N ILE A 260 -1.77 -2.32 18.60
CA ILE A 260 -0.67 -1.54 19.20
C ILE A 260 -0.73 -0.07 18.74
N ALA A 261 -0.93 0.18 17.45
CA ALA A 261 -1.02 1.54 16.90
C ALA A 261 -2.18 2.33 17.50
N THR A 262 -3.35 1.70 17.60
CA THR A 262 -4.57 2.32 18.10
C THR A 262 -4.47 2.59 19.60
N LEU A 263 -3.92 1.64 20.37
CA LEU A 263 -3.64 1.84 21.79
C LEU A 263 -2.60 2.94 22.02
N ALA A 264 -1.53 3.00 21.21
CA ALA A 264 -0.54 4.06 21.30
C ALA A 264 -1.15 5.44 21.00
N LEU A 265 -1.98 5.55 19.96
CA LEU A 265 -2.68 6.79 19.63
C LEU A 265 -3.66 7.21 20.74
N GLY A 266 -4.41 6.25 21.30
CA GLY A 266 -5.32 6.49 22.43
C GLY A 266 -4.58 6.93 23.70
N ALA A 267 -3.46 6.29 24.02
CA ALA A 267 -2.61 6.68 25.15
C ALA A 267 -2.02 8.09 24.96
N LEU A 268 -1.57 8.43 23.75
CA LEU A 268 -1.12 9.78 23.41
C LEU A 268 -2.23 10.81 23.52
N ALA A 269 -3.43 10.50 23.05
CA ALA A 269 -4.58 11.40 23.19
C ALA A 269 -4.94 11.62 24.67
N GLY A 270 -4.88 10.57 25.50
CA GLY A 270 -5.06 10.66 26.95
C GLY A 270 -4.01 11.56 27.62
N LEU A 271 -2.72 11.37 27.31
CA LEU A 271 -1.63 12.21 27.80
C LEU A 271 -1.78 13.67 27.34
N ALA A 272 -2.12 13.88 26.07
CA ALA A 272 -2.29 15.20 25.49
C ALA A 272 -3.53 15.95 26.01
N ALA A 273 -4.55 15.22 26.49
CA ALA A 273 -5.69 15.82 27.18
C ALA A 273 -5.28 16.44 28.53
N LEU A 274 -4.28 15.88 29.22
CA LEU A 274 -3.79 16.39 30.50
C LEU A 274 -2.99 17.69 30.35
N ASP A 275 -2.25 17.83 29.24
CA ASP A 275 -1.37 18.98 28.97
C ASP A 275 -1.98 19.96 27.94
N GLY A 276 -3.26 19.81 27.60
CA GLY A 276 -3.97 20.70 26.66
C GLY A 276 -3.49 20.62 25.20
N SER A 277 -2.64 19.65 24.84
CA SER A 277 -2.08 19.45 23.50
C SER A 277 -2.93 18.52 22.61
N LEU A 278 -4.16 18.20 23.03
CA LEU A 278 -5.06 17.26 22.35
C LEU A 278 -5.30 17.60 20.87
N VAL A 279 -5.44 18.89 20.55
CA VAL A 279 -5.61 19.35 19.16
C VAL A 279 -4.40 18.99 18.30
N THR A 280 -3.18 19.14 18.83
CA THR A 280 -1.94 18.80 18.13
C THR A 280 -1.87 17.30 17.84
N VAL A 281 -2.23 16.45 18.80
CA VAL A 281 -2.27 14.99 18.61
C VAL A 281 -3.31 14.61 17.57
N ALA A 282 -4.52 15.16 17.67
CA ALA A 282 -5.61 14.87 16.74
C ALA A 282 -5.23 15.28 15.31
N VAL A 283 -4.74 16.52 15.11
CA VAL A 283 -4.32 17.02 13.81
C VAL A 283 -3.17 16.19 13.24
N ALA A 284 -2.15 15.87 14.04
CA ALA A 284 -1.02 15.06 13.58
C ALA A 284 -1.45 13.62 13.23
N GLY A 285 -2.33 13.01 14.01
CA GLY A 285 -2.91 11.69 13.70
C GLY A 285 -3.68 11.69 12.39
N VAL A 286 -4.51 12.71 12.17
CA VAL A 286 -5.29 12.89 10.92
C VAL A 286 -4.36 13.10 9.72
N ILE A 287 -3.32 13.94 9.83
CA ILE A 287 -2.33 14.11 8.76
C ILE A 287 -1.64 12.78 8.44
N GLY A 288 -1.32 11.98 9.47
CA GLY A 288 -0.73 10.65 9.30
C GLY A 288 -1.64 9.70 8.52
N ALA A 289 -2.94 9.71 8.83
CA ALA A 289 -3.95 8.94 8.12
C ALA A 289 -4.11 9.41 6.66
N ILE A 290 -4.23 10.73 6.43
CA ILE A 290 -4.37 11.32 5.09
C ILE A 290 -3.17 10.99 4.21
N ALA A 291 -1.95 10.91 4.76
CA ALA A 291 -0.77 10.50 3.99
C ALA A 291 -0.89 9.07 3.40
N VAL A 292 -1.70 8.22 4.02
CA VAL A 292 -1.86 6.79 3.67
C VAL A 292 -3.09 6.54 2.79
N VAL A 293 -4.23 7.16 3.12
CA VAL A 293 -5.55 6.85 2.52
C VAL A 293 -5.58 6.94 0.98
N PRO A 294 -5.04 7.97 0.31
CA PRO A 294 -5.05 8.02 -1.15
C PRO A 294 -4.31 6.83 -1.78
N GLY A 295 -3.22 6.38 -1.15
CA GLY A 295 -2.46 5.24 -1.63
C GLY A 295 -3.20 3.90 -1.46
N THR A 296 -4.06 3.76 -0.44
CA THR A 296 -4.91 2.56 -0.28
C THR A 296 -6.06 2.57 -1.28
N VAL A 297 -6.68 3.72 -1.54
CA VAL A 297 -7.76 3.86 -2.53
C VAL A 297 -7.27 3.52 -3.94
N ILE A 298 -6.11 4.08 -4.35
CA ILE A 298 -5.49 3.77 -5.65
C ILE A 298 -5.22 2.27 -5.79
N LEU A 299 -4.79 1.62 -4.72
CA LEU A 299 -4.49 0.19 -4.73
C LEU A 299 -5.76 -0.64 -4.87
N GLN A 300 -6.83 -0.28 -4.15
CA GLN A 300 -8.11 -0.97 -4.20
C GLN A 300 -8.75 -0.88 -5.58
N SER A 301 -8.83 0.33 -6.17
CA SER A 301 -9.42 0.52 -7.50
C SER A 301 -8.68 -0.23 -8.61
N THR A 302 -7.38 -0.50 -8.42
CA THR A 302 -6.60 -1.30 -9.38
C THR A 302 -6.94 -2.78 -9.29
N ILE A 303 -7.18 -3.29 -8.07
CA ILE A 303 -7.56 -4.69 -7.85
C ILE A 303 -8.96 -4.93 -8.39
N ASP A 304 -9.92 -4.07 -8.06
CA ASP A 304 -11.30 -4.19 -8.50
C ASP A 304 -11.42 -4.08 -10.04
N GLY A 305 -10.61 -3.23 -10.66
CA GLY A 305 -10.54 -3.13 -12.13
C GLY A 305 -9.90 -4.35 -12.80
N GLN A 306 -8.98 -5.05 -12.13
CA GLN A 306 -8.37 -6.28 -12.68
C GLN A 306 -9.33 -7.48 -12.58
N SER A 307 -10.13 -7.60 -11.52
CA SER A 307 -11.13 -8.68 -11.43
C SER A 307 -12.16 -8.59 -12.57
N LEU A 308 -12.62 -7.38 -12.91
CA LEU A 308 -13.57 -7.16 -14.01
C LEU A 308 -12.99 -7.53 -15.39
N CYS A 309 -11.68 -7.31 -15.63
CA CYS A 309 -11.05 -7.64 -16.90
C CYS A 309 -10.65 -9.12 -17.05
N VAL A 310 -10.48 -9.84 -15.93
CA VAL A 310 -10.13 -11.27 -15.97
C VAL A 310 -11.34 -12.12 -16.38
N ASP A 311 -12.55 -11.74 -15.97
CA ASP A 311 -13.78 -12.38 -16.43
C ASP A 311 -14.00 -12.17 -17.95
N ASP A 312 -13.78 -10.94 -18.45
CA ASP A 312 -13.94 -10.61 -19.87
C ASP A 312 -12.85 -11.22 -20.78
N GLY A 313 -11.65 -11.48 -20.24
CA GLY A 313 -10.47 -11.95 -20.99
C GLY A 313 -10.44 -13.45 -21.30
N SER A 314 -11.31 -14.26 -20.69
CA SER A 314 -11.37 -15.71 -20.91
C SER A 314 -11.97 -16.10 -22.28
N ARG A 315 -12.53 -15.13 -23.03
CA ARG A 315 -13.14 -15.33 -24.37
C ARG A 315 -12.19 -15.12 -25.59
N SER A 316 -10.86 -15.10 -25.43
CA SER A 316 -9.95 -14.87 -26.58
C SER A 316 -9.29 -16.14 -27.17
N VAL A 317 -9.81 -16.56 -28.33
CA VAL A 317 -9.31 -17.66 -29.19
C VAL A 317 -7.94 -17.32 -29.80
N ARG A 318 -6.93 -18.18 -29.62
CA ARG A 318 -5.65 -18.10 -30.36
C ARG A 318 -5.81 -18.64 -31.79
N PRO A 319 -5.33 -17.97 -32.86
CA PRO A 319 -5.31 -18.54 -34.19
C PRO A 319 -4.07 -19.43 -34.35
N MET A 320 -4.24 -20.75 -34.50
CA MET A 320 -3.14 -21.62 -34.90
C MET A 320 -2.87 -21.47 -36.40
N ALA A 321 -1.64 -21.07 -36.71
CA ALA A 321 -1.11 -20.98 -38.06
C ALA A 321 -0.90 -22.38 -38.68
N ASN A 322 -1.23 -22.43 -39.96
CA ASN A 322 -1.25 -23.57 -40.87
C ASN A 322 0.15 -24.13 -41.19
N ALA A 323 0.31 -25.46 -41.18
CA ALA A 323 1.45 -26.15 -41.82
C ALA A 323 1.09 -27.59 -42.26
N GLY A 324 0.96 -27.77 -43.58
CA GLY A 324 1.44 -28.98 -44.28
C GLY A 324 0.47 -30.17 -44.47
N PRO A 325 0.28 -30.68 -45.70
CA PRO A 325 -0.67 -31.76 -46.00
C PRO A 325 0.02 -33.12 -46.12
N THR A 326 -0.37 -34.10 -45.32
CA THR A 326 -0.23 -35.53 -45.69
C THR A 326 -1.39 -36.30 -45.09
N GLY A 327 -2.23 -36.87 -45.97
CA GLY A 327 -3.51 -37.43 -45.62
C GLY A 327 -3.46 -38.78 -44.92
N PHE A 328 -4.59 -39.14 -44.31
CA PHE A 328 -5.17 -40.48 -44.35
C PHE A 328 -6.69 -40.38 -44.13
N ARG A 329 -7.39 -41.32 -44.77
CA ARG A 329 -8.85 -41.44 -44.92
C ARG A 329 -9.58 -41.76 -43.62
N HIS A 330 -10.77 -41.17 -43.50
CA HIS A 330 -12.02 -41.68 -42.90
C HIS A 330 -11.99 -42.25 -41.47
N LEU A 331 -12.70 -41.55 -40.57
CA LEU A 331 -13.92 -42.07 -39.93
C LEU A 331 -14.81 -40.85 -39.61
N ALA A 332 -16.07 -40.91 -40.03
CA ALA A 332 -17.06 -39.87 -39.73
C ALA A 332 -17.46 -39.98 -38.26
N TYR A 333 -17.36 -38.87 -37.53
CA TYR A 333 -18.06 -38.65 -36.27
C TYR A 333 -18.97 -37.43 -36.48
N PRO A 334 -20.25 -37.47 -36.05
CA PRO A 334 -21.15 -36.35 -36.23
C PRO A 334 -20.64 -35.15 -35.43
N SER A 335 -20.72 -33.98 -36.06
CA SER A 335 -20.45 -32.67 -35.46
C SER A 335 -21.47 -32.38 -34.36
N SER A 336 -21.10 -32.59 -33.10
CA SER A 336 -21.77 -31.94 -31.97
C SER A 336 -21.21 -30.51 -31.87
N MET A 337 -22.09 -29.53 -32.07
CA MET A 337 -21.84 -28.14 -31.70
C MET A 337 -21.41 -28.12 -30.23
N SER A 338 -20.31 -27.44 -29.93
CA SER A 338 -19.85 -27.23 -28.56
C SER A 338 -20.83 -26.28 -27.89
N ASP A 339 -21.76 -26.84 -27.13
CA ASP A 339 -22.56 -26.12 -26.15
C ASP A 339 -21.61 -25.62 -25.05
N ASN A 340 -21.63 -24.32 -24.83
CA ASN A 340 -20.67 -23.61 -23.99
C ASN A 340 -21.47 -22.80 -22.96
N SER A 341 -22.33 -23.48 -22.22
CA SER A 341 -23.32 -22.90 -21.30
C SER A 341 -23.23 -23.49 -19.88
N ARG A 342 -22.03 -23.92 -19.47
CA ARG A 342 -21.75 -24.38 -18.09
C ARG A 342 -21.06 -23.30 -17.26
N GLU A 343 -21.80 -22.68 -16.34
CA GLU A 343 -21.27 -21.82 -15.29
C GLU A 343 -21.56 -22.42 -13.92
N LEU A 344 -20.55 -22.51 -13.04
CA LEU A 344 -20.69 -22.97 -11.64
C LEU A 344 -21.32 -24.36 -11.41
N GLY A 345 -21.38 -25.21 -12.44
CA GLY A 345 -21.99 -26.56 -12.36
C GLY A 345 -23.45 -26.60 -12.82
N VAL A 346 -23.97 -25.48 -13.32
CA VAL A 346 -25.32 -25.33 -13.87
C VAL A 346 -25.21 -25.20 -15.39
N GLU A 347 -25.96 -26.02 -16.11
CA GLU A 347 -26.09 -25.93 -17.58
C GLU A 347 -27.43 -25.28 -17.92
N LEU A 348 -27.38 -24.06 -18.45
CA LEU A 348 -28.57 -23.31 -18.84
C LEU A 348 -29.03 -23.65 -20.27
N GLY A 349 -28.21 -24.35 -21.07
CA GLY A 349 -28.57 -24.77 -22.43
C GLY A 349 -29.14 -23.63 -23.29
N ASP A 350 -30.24 -23.91 -24.00
CA ASP A 350 -30.95 -22.94 -24.85
C ASP A 350 -31.61 -21.78 -24.06
N LEU A 351 -31.76 -21.89 -22.73
CA LEU A 351 -32.36 -20.85 -21.90
C LEU A 351 -31.44 -19.62 -21.77
N GLY A 352 -30.12 -19.81 -21.71
CA GLY A 352 -29.17 -18.70 -21.62
C GLY A 352 -29.29 -17.74 -22.81
N ASP A 353 -29.34 -18.29 -24.02
CA ASP A 353 -29.53 -17.51 -25.24
C ASP A 353 -30.91 -16.85 -25.30
N ALA A 354 -31.95 -17.53 -24.77
CA ALA A 354 -33.30 -16.99 -24.71
C ALA A 354 -33.38 -15.77 -23.77
N LEU A 355 -32.78 -15.85 -22.57
CA LEU A 355 -32.71 -14.76 -21.60
C LEU A 355 -31.91 -13.56 -22.15
N GLU A 356 -30.77 -13.79 -22.81
CA GLU A 356 -29.99 -12.70 -23.44
C GLU A 356 -30.77 -11.98 -24.56
N SER A 357 -31.70 -12.69 -25.22
CA SER A 357 -32.52 -12.15 -26.31
C SER A 357 -33.82 -11.46 -25.84
N GLN A 358 -34.16 -11.58 -24.56
CA GLN A 358 -35.37 -11.03 -23.98
C GLN A 358 -35.28 -9.51 -23.80
N THR A 359 -36.43 -8.83 -23.82
CA THR A 359 -36.51 -7.39 -23.57
C THR A 359 -36.78 -7.11 -22.10
N TYR A 360 -35.89 -6.35 -21.47
CA TYR A 360 -35.98 -5.96 -20.07
C TYR A 360 -36.42 -4.49 -19.91
N PRO A 361 -37.05 -4.13 -18.78
CA PRO A 361 -37.34 -4.99 -17.62
C PRO A 361 -38.55 -5.91 -17.86
N VAL A 362 -38.57 -7.08 -17.21
CA VAL A 362 -39.60 -8.13 -17.39
C VAL A 362 -40.14 -8.60 -16.04
N GLY A 363 -41.46 -8.67 -15.91
CA GLY A 363 -42.11 -9.18 -14.70
C GLY A 363 -41.94 -10.68 -14.54
N GLU A 364 -41.92 -11.19 -13.32
CA GLU A 364 -41.79 -12.62 -13.02
C GLU A 364 -42.88 -13.47 -13.70
N ASP A 365 -44.14 -13.03 -13.65
CA ASP A 365 -45.26 -13.70 -14.35
C ASP A 365 -45.02 -13.79 -15.87
N GLU A 366 -44.50 -12.71 -16.47
CA GLU A 366 -44.22 -12.63 -17.92
C GLU A 366 -42.99 -13.49 -18.28
N LEU A 367 -42.02 -13.59 -17.38
CA LEU A 367 -40.85 -14.45 -17.52
C LEU A 367 -41.25 -15.93 -17.46
N PHE A 368 -42.11 -16.33 -16.53
CA PHE A 368 -42.61 -17.70 -16.41
C PHE A 368 -43.52 -18.09 -17.58
N GLU A 369 -44.36 -17.18 -18.07
CA GLU A 369 -45.16 -17.45 -19.27
C GLU A 369 -44.30 -17.73 -20.52
N GLN A 370 -43.12 -17.11 -20.62
CA GLN A 370 -42.24 -17.24 -21.79
C GLN A 370 -41.22 -18.38 -21.65
N HIS A 371 -40.71 -18.61 -20.43
CA HIS A 371 -39.54 -19.45 -20.18
C HIS A 371 -39.68 -20.37 -18.95
N GLY A 372 -40.84 -20.42 -18.28
CA GLY A 372 -41.04 -21.18 -17.04
C GLY A 372 -40.76 -22.68 -17.15
N ASP A 373 -41.08 -23.29 -18.29
CA ASP A 373 -40.87 -24.72 -18.57
C ASP A 373 -39.40 -25.08 -18.92
N ALA A 374 -38.48 -24.10 -18.97
CA ALA A 374 -37.10 -24.35 -19.35
C ALA A 374 -36.37 -25.16 -18.27
N GLU A 375 -35.85 -26.33 -18.66
CA GLU A 375 -35.11 -27.24 -17.77
C GLU A 375 -33.69 -26.72 -17.52
N ILE A 376 -33.31 -26.64 -16.25
CA ILE A 376 -31.98 -26.24 -15.78
C ILE A 376 -31.33 -27.47 -15.13
N GLU A 377 -30.18 -27.89 -15.67
CA GLU A 377 -29.44 -29.05 -15.17
C GLU A 377 -28.44 -28.61 -14.09
N MET A 378 -28.53 -29.24 -12.91
CA MET A 378 -27.77 -28.94 -11.70
C MET A 378 -27.08 -30.21 -11.20
N GLY A 379 -25.99 -30.61 -11.84
CA GLY A 379 -25.28 -31.84 -11.50
C GLY A 379 -26.11 -33.10 -11.82
N ASP A 380 -26.67 -33.76 -10.80
CA ASP A 380 -27.50 -34.97 -10.95
C ASP A 380 -29.02 -34.66 -10.89
N GLU A 381 -29.40 -33.39 -10.69
CA GLU A 381 -30.79 -32.93 -10.57
C GLU A 381 -31.17 -31.98 -11.71
N THR A 382 -32.47 -31.94 -12.06
CA THR A 382 -33.02 -31.06 -13.08
C THR A 382 -34.28 -30.41 -12.50
N ALA A 383 -34.39 -29.09 -12.62
CA ALA A 383 -35.56 -28.32 -12.20
C ALA A 383 -35.95 -27.32 -13.28
N THR A 384 -37.21 -26.88 -13.30
CA THR A 384 -37.63 -25.83 -14.24
C THR A 384 -37.31 -24.43 -13.71
N LEU A 385 -37.24 -23.45 -14.60
CA LEU A 385 -37.03 -22.04 -14.22
C LEU A 385 -38.08 -21.54 -13.23
N GLU A 386 -39.35 -21.91 -13.46
CA GLU A 386 -40.46 -21.56 -12.57
C GLU A 386 -40.29 -22.18 -11.18
N GLU A 387 -39.98 -23.48 -11.09
CA GLU A 387 -39.77 -24.16 -9.81
C GLU A 387 -38.62 -23.56 -8.98
N LEU A 388 -37.59 -23.03 -9.65
CA LEU A 388 -36.43 -22.42 -8.99
C LEU A 388 -36.67 -20.99 -8.52
N LEU A 389 -37.41 -20.18 -9.30
CA LEU A 389 -37.55 -18.75 -9.02
C LEU A 389 -38.86 -18.40 -8.32
N GLU A 390 -39.93 -19.19 -8.45
CA GLU A 390 -41.21 -18.98 -7.73
C GLU A 390 -41.02 -18.70 -6.21
N PRO A 391 -40.07 -19.34 -5.48
CA PRO A 391 -39.85 -19.05 -4.07
C PRO A 391 -39.30 -17.64 -3.77
N LEU A 392 -38.69 -16.95 -4.74
CA LEU A 392 -38.09 -15.63 -4.55
C LEU A 392 -39.14 -14.50 -4.58
N ASN A 393 -40.22 -14.68 -5.36
CA ASN A 393 -41.35 -13.75 -5.44
C ASN A 393 -40.88 -12.31 -5.71
N GLU A 394 -40.11 -12.12 -6.77
CA GLU A 394 -39.55 -10.83 -7.19
C GLU A 394 -40.51 -10.10 -8.14
N ASP A 395 -40.69 -8.80 -7.97
CA ASP A 395 -41.67 -8.03 -8.75
C ASP A 395 -41.27 -7.89 -10.24
N GLU A 396 -39.99 -7.72 -10.53
CA GLU A 396 -39.45 -7.49 -11.88
C GLU A 396 -37.94 -7.74 -11.94
N TYR A 397 -37.44 -8.23 -13.08
CA TYR A 397 -36.01 -8.35 -13.36
C TYR A 397 -35.57 -7.26 -14.35
N GLU A 398 -34.48 -6.55 -14.05
CA GLU A 398 -33.97 -5.44 -14.87
C GLU A 398 -33.01 -5.90 -15.98
N SER A 399 -32.49 -7.13 -15.90
CA SER A 399 -31.54 -7.66 -16.89
C SER A 399 -31.44 -9.19 -16.87
N ALA A 400 -30.91 -9.76 -17.95
CA ALA A 400 -30.60 -11.20 -18.04
C ALA A 400 -29.63 -11.64 -16.94
N ASP A 401 -28.60 -10.83 -16.64
CA ASP A 401 -27.64 -11.11 -15.58
C ASP A 401 -28.31 -11.27 -14.20
N GLU A 402 -29.39 -10.52 -13.95
CA GLU A 402 -30.13 -10.57 -12.69
C GLU A 402 -30.93 -11.87 -12.56
N VAL A 403 -31.60 -12.31 -13.64
CA VAL A 403 -32.27 -13.62 -13.69
C VAL A 403 -31.25 -14.74 -13.52
N THR A 404 -30.12 -14.67 -14.22
CA THR A 404 -29.05 -15.68 -14.10
C THR A 404 -28.47 -15.73 -12.69
N GLN A 405 -28.26 -14.58 -12.03
CA GLN A 405 -27.83 -14.53 -10.64
C GLN A 405 -28.87 -15.10 -9.68
N ALA A 406 -30.16 -14.84 -9.91
CA ALA A 406 -31.25 -15.41 -9.11
C ALA A 406 -31.24 -16.95 -9.20
N ILE A 407 -31.07 -17.50 -10.41
CA ILE A 407 -30.89 -18.94 -10.63
C ILE A 407 -29.67 -19.44 -9.84
N MET A 408 -28.49 -18.83 -10.04
CA MET A 408 -27.26 -19.26 -9.38
C MET A 408 -27.33 -19.23 -7.85
N ASN A 409 -28.03 -18.25 -7.28
CA ASN A 409 -28.24 -18.17 -5.83
C ASN A 409 -29.05 -19.36 -5.31
N MET A 410 -30.07 -19.80 -6.05
CA MET A 410 -30.89 -20.94 -5.68
C MET A 410 -30.13 -22.27 -5.81
N VAL A 411 -29.24 -22.39 -6.80
CA VAL A 411 -28.50 -23.62 -7.07
C VAL A 411 -27.23 -23.79 -6.20
N SER A 412 -26.69 -22.70 -5.66
CA SER A 412 -25.34 -22.67 -5.07
C SER A 412 -25.09 -23.57 -3.85
N ASP A 413 -26.11 -23.94 -3.07
CA ASP A 413 -25.93 -24.78 -1.87
C ASP A 413 -26.13 -26.29 -2.15
N ASP A 414 -26.90 -26.66 -3.18
CA ASP A 414 -27.22 -28.04 -3.55
C ASP A 414 -26.33 -28.59 -4.69
N ALA A 415 -25.78 -27.74 -5.56
CA ALA A 415 -24.83 -28.16 -6.62
C ALA A 415 -23.38 -28.39 -6.14
N ILE A 416 -23.09 -28.27 -4.84
CA ILE A 416 -21.77 -28.56 -4.27
C ILE A 416 -21.58 -30.08 -4.20
N GLY A 417 -20.98 -30.66 -5.24
CA GLY A 417 -20.50 -32.04 -5.22
C GLY A 417 -19.60 -32.33 -3.99
N ARG A 418 -19.77 -33.54 -3.42
CA ARG A 418 -19.01 -34.14 -2.28
C ARG A 418 -18.31 -33.13 -1.34
N LYS A 419 -19.03 -32.69 -0.31
CA LYS A 419 -18.43 -31.96 0.83
C LYS A 419 -17.29 -32.81 1.43
N ASN A 420 -16.10 -32.21 1.58
CA ASN A 420 -14.87 -32.78 2.16
C ASN A 420 -13.96 -33.69 1.29
N TYR A 421 -14.10 -33.71 -0.04
CA TYR A 421 -13.11 -34.41 -0.88
C TYR A 421 -11.89 -33.52 -1.19
N SER A 422 -10.78 -33.74 -0.48
CA SER A 422 -9.46 -33.18 -0.84
C SER A 422 -8.61 -34.27 -1.48
N ASP A 423 -8.43 -34.20 -2.80
CA ASP A 423 -7.52 -35.04 -3.60
C ASP A 423 -6.04 -34.75 -3.31
N ARG A 424 -5.75 -33.73 -2.49
CA ARG A 424 -4.40 -33.25 -2.18
C ARG A 424 -3.88 -33.65 -0.80
N THR A 425 -4.70 -34.31 0.03
CA THR A 425 -4.30 -34.68 1.39
C THR A 425 -4.64 -36.14 1.71
N PRO A 426 -3.64 -37.04 1.72
CA PRO A 426 -3.83 -38.39 2.25
C PRO A 426 -4.27 -38.31 3.72
N PRO A 427 -5.23 -39.14 4.17
CA PRO A 427 -5.62 -39.20 5.58
C PRO A 427 -4.42 -39.54 6.47
N ALA A 428 -4.40 -39.00 7.68
CA ALA A 428 -3.36 -39.32 8.64
C ALA A 428 -3.47 -40.79 9.08
N VAL A 429 -2.34 -41.42 9.43
CA VAL A 429 -2.32 -42.82 9.90
C VAL A 429 -3.14 -42.93 11.19
N GLY A 430 -4.26 -43.65 11.13
CA GLY A 430 -5.20 -43.86 12.24
C GLY A 430 -6.43 -42.95 12.22
N GLU A 431 -6.62 -42.14 11.18
CA GLU A 431 -7.82 -41.33 10.96
C GLU A 431 -8.82 -42.14 10.13
N ASP A 432 -9.82 -42.76 10.79
CA ASP A 432 -10.98 -43.34 10.12
C ASP A 432 -11.89 -42.21 9.64
N ARG A 433 -11.70 -41.78 8.38
CA ARG A 433 -12.68 -40.94 7.70
C ARG A 433 -13.89 -41.83 7.40
N GLN A 434 -15.01 -41.59 8.08
CA GLN A 434 -16.29 -42.11 7.63
C GLN A 434 -16.62 -41.39 6.32
N ASP A 435 -16.51 -42.13 5.21
CA ASP A 435 -16.96 -41.67 3.90
C ASP A 435 -18.49 -41.60 3.92
N GLU A 436 -19.04 -40.47 4.36
CA GLU A 436 -20.46 -40.15 4.15
C GLU A 436 -20.67 -39.94 2.64
N GLY A 437 -21.02 -41.02 1.92
CA GLY A 437 -21.42 -40.95 0.52
C GLY A 437 -20.98 -42.09 -0.39
N ALA A 438 -20.45 -43.21 0.11
CA ALA A 438 -20.28 -44.40 -0.74
C ALA A 438 -21.62 -45.14 -0.88
N PRO A 439 -22.14 -45.41 -2.09
CA PRO A 439 -23.28 -46.29 -2.25
C PRO A 439 -22.87 -47.70 -1.79
N ASP A 440 -23.75 -48.34 -1.01
CA ASP A 440 -23.58 -49.70 -0.49
C ASP A 440 -23.08 -50.64 -1.59
N GLN A 441 -21.82 -51.05 -1.52
CA GLN A 441 -21.32 -52.18 -2.31
C GLN A 441 -21.63 -53.51 -1.61
N GLU A 442 -22.90 -53.75 -1.28
CA GLU A 442 -23.38 -55.11 -1.01
C GLU A 442 -23.73 -55.78 -2.34
N GLY A 443 -22.69 -56.15 -3.08
CA GLY A 443 -22.90 -56.63 -4.44
C GLY A 443 -21.76 -57.37 -5.11
N GLN A 444 -20.70 -57.82 -4.41
CA GLN A 444 -19.77 -58.79 -4.99
C GLN A 444 -19.39 -59.89 -4.00
N ARG A 445 -19.91 -61.08 -4.32
CA ARG A 445 -19.68 -62.37 -3.70
C ARG A 445 -18.21 -62.79 -3.80
N GLU A 446 -17.79 -63.53 -2.78
CA GLU A 446 -16.98 -64.74 -2.87
C GLU A 446 -15.78 -64.70 -3.83
N GLN A 447 -14.58 -64.61 -3.25
CA GLN A 447 -13.45 -65.41 -3.74
C GLN A 447 -12.54 -65.75 -2.56
N GLU A 448 -12.69 -66.99 -2.10
CA GLU A 448 -11.79 -67.69 -1.17
C GLU A 448 -10.44 -68.02 -1.82
N SER A 449 -9.43 -68.16 -0.96
CA SER A 449 -8.16 -68.93 -1.11
C SER A 449 -7.13 -68.37 -2.11
N PHE A 450 -5.84 -68.22 -1.77
CA PHE A 450 -4.97 -69.08 -0.96
C PHE A 450 -4.00 -68.30 -0.08
#